data_AF-A0A4Q1RDC9-F1
#
_entry.id   AF-A0A4Q1RDC9-F1
#
_cell.length_a   1.000
_cell.length_b   1.000
_cell.length_c   1.000
_cell.angle_alpha   90.00
_cell.angle_beta   90.00
_cell.angle_gamma   90.00
#
_symmetry.space_group_name_H-M   'P 1'
#
loop_
_entity.id
_entity.type
_entity.pdbx_description
1 polymer ?
#
loop_
_entity_poly.entity_id
_entity_poly.type
_entity_poly.pdbx_seq_one_letter_code
_entity_poly.pdbx_strand_id
1 'polypeptide(L)'
;MAEKKSTRWKYYQPNKKDLKDEYGDCVIRALCKVTGKEWLEVFDELTPYVREVQANPNAPQVYSKYLKDNGFKWVGIKAEKGSKRPTVQSFAKDHKEGTYILRVSHHIVAVSDGSFWDTWDSGYKSVYGYYVKEVST
;
A
#
# COMPACT_ATOMS: atom_id res chain seq x y z
N MET A 1 -14.33 9.10 -23.08
CA MET A 1 -14.58 10.05 -21.98
C MET A 1 -13.39 9.98 -21.05
N ALA A 2 -12.70 11.08 -20.75
CA ALA A 2 -11.59 11.05 -19.81
C ALA A 2 -12.13 10.70 -18.42
N GLU A 3 -11.63 9.63 -17.80
CA GLU A 3 -12.01 9.28 -16.43
C GLU A 3 -11.60 10.43 -15.50
N LYS A 4 -12.57 10.95 -14.75
CA LYS A 4 -12.34 12.00 -13.77
C LYS A 4 -11.50 11.42 -12.64
N LYS A 5 -10.31 11.99 -12.41
CA LYS A 5 -9.43 11.60 -11.30
C LYS A 5 -10.16 11.69 -9.95
N SER A 6 -9.88 10.73 -9.09
CA SER A 6 -10.42 10.63 -7.74
C SER A 6 -9.98 11.82 -6.88
N THR A 7 -10.91 12.42 -6.13
CA THR A 7 -10.58 13.48 -5.18
C THR A 7 -9.81 12.99 -3.95
N ARG A 8 -9.83 11.67 -3.72
CA ARG A 8 -9.14 10.98 -2.61
C ARG A 8 -7.72 10.54 -2.98
N TRP A 9 -7.38 10.54 -4.26
CA TRP A 9 -6.04 10.26 -4.72
C TRP A 9 -5.12 11.43 -4.37
N LYS A 10 -3.94 11.11 -3.84
CA LYS A 10 -2.85 12.04 -3.61
C LYS A 10 -1.60 11.48 -4.27
N TYR A 11 -0.96 12.31 -5.10
CA TYR A 11 0.35 11.95 -5.63
C TYR A 11 1.34 11.80 -4.48
N TYR A 12 2.15 10.74 -4.54
CA TYR A 12 3.19 10.47 -3.55
C TYR A 12 4.36 9.75 -4.18
N GLN A 13 5.55 10.33 -4.12
CA GLN A 13 6.79 9.68 -4.52
C GLN A 13 7.91 10.06 -3.54
N PRO A 14 8.20 9.23 -2.52
CA PRO A 14 9.28 9.49 -1.58
C PRO A 14 10.66 9.20 -2.18
N ASN A 15 10.75 8.46 -3.29
CA ASN A 15 12.00 8.24 -4.00
C ASN A 15 12.39 9.46 -4.84
N LYS A 16 13.19 10.36 -4.27
CA LYS A 16 13.68 11.57 -4.96
C LYS A 16 14.50 11.28 -6.23
N LYS A 17 14.94 10.04 -6.44
CA LYS A 17 15.69 9.61 -7.64
C LYS A 17 14.78 9.05 -8.73
N ASP A 18 13.55 8.66 -8.42
CA ASP A 18 12.58 8.19 -9.41
C ASP A 18 11.81 9.37 -9.99
N LEU A 19 12.42 10.04 -10.97
CA LEU A 19 11.86 11.26 -11.58
C LEU A 19 10.69 10.99 -12.54
N LYS A 20 10.42 9.72 -12.87
CA LYS A 20 9.44 9.31 -13.89
C LYS A 20 8.41 8.28 -13.40
N ASP A 21 8.51 7.85 -12.15
CA ASP A 21 7.65 6.85 -11.53
C ASP A 21 7.74 5.45 -12.18
N GLU A 22 8.96 5.04 -12.53
CA GLU A 22 9.25 3.83 -13.31
C GLU A 22 10.04 2.76 -12.53
N TYR A 23 10.43 3.01 -11.27
CA TYR A 23 11.36 2.11 -10.54
C TYR A 23 10.69 0.95 -9.79
N GLY A 24 9.36 0.84 -9.86
CA GLY A 24 8.64 -0.30 -9.29
C GLY A 24 8.73 -0.40 -7.75
N ASP A 25 8.93 0.73 -7.08
CA ASP A 25 9.18 0.82 -5.63
C ASP A 25 7.90 0.90 -4.78
N CYS A 26 6.75 0.52 -5.34
CA CYS A 26 5.43 0.65 -4.73
C CYS A 26 5.36 0.17 -3.27
N VAL A 27 6.13 -0.87 -2.93
CA VAL A 27 6.21 -1.40 -1.57
C VAL A 27 6.88 -0.41 -0.62
N ILE A 28 8.08 0.05 -0.96
CA ILE A 28 8.83 1.02 -0.15
C ILE A 28 8.03 2.32 -0.04
N ARG A 29 7.48 2.80 -1.17
CA ARG A 29 6.62 3.98 -1.18
C ARG A 29 5.41 3.85 -0.24
N ALA A 30 4.66 2.75 -0.32
CA ALA A 30 3.50 2.56 0.55
C ALA A 30 3.92 2.50 2.03
N LEU A 31 5.05 1.87 2.33
CA LEU A 31 5.61 1.78 3.67
C LEU A 31 6.06 3.13 4.22
N CYS A 32 6.74 3.97 3.42
CA CYS A 32 7.07 5.34 3.81
C CYS A 32 5.82 6.10 4.26
N LYS A 33 4.72 5.96 3.49
CA LYS A 33 3.49 6.68 3.81
C LYS A 33 2.87 6.23 5.14
N VAL A 34 2.85 4.93 5.43
CA VAL A 34 2.18 4.41 6.63
C VAL A 34 3.06 4.44 7.89
N THR A 35 4.39 4.55 7.72
CA THR A 35 5.34 4.59 8.84
C THR A 35 5.84 6.00 9.15
N GLY A 36 5.74 6.93 8.20
CA GLY A 36 6.33 8.27 8.30
C GLY A 36 7.84 8.30 8.08
N LYS A 37 8.46 7.18 7.69
CA LYS A 37 9.91 7.05 7.46
C LYS A 37 10.30 7.43 6.03
N GLU A 38 11.54 7.86 5.86
CA GLU A 38 12.12 8.17 4.56
C GLU A 38 12.40 6.90 3.75
N TRP A 39 12.58 7.07 2.43
CA TRP A 39 12.76 5.95 1.50
C TRP A 39 13.92 5.03 1.87
N LEU A 40 15.08 5.61 2.22
CA LEU A 40 16.27 4.84 2.58
C LEU A 40 16.09 4.09 3.91
N GLU A 41 15.42 4.69 4.89
CA GLU A 41 15.14 4.03 6.16
C GLU A 41 14.28 2.78 5.96
N VAL A 42 13.21 2.88 5.17
CA VAL A 42 12.36 1.74 4.83
C VAL A 42 13.13 0.68 4.03
N PHE A 43 13.97 1.10 3.08
CA PHE A 43 14.80 0.19 2.30
C PHE A 43 15.77 -0.60 3.19
N ASP A 44 16.47 0.09 4.10
CA ASP A 44 17.41 -0.52 5.04
C ASP A 44 16.67 -1.47 6.00
N GLU A 45 15.47 -1.11 6.46
CA GLU A 45 14.67 -1.98 7.31
C GLU A 45 14.10 -3.21 6.60
N LEU A 46 13.83 -3.14 5.30
CA LEU A 46 13.41 -4.32 4.51
C LEU A 46 14.58 -5.25 4.20
N THR A 47 15.82 -4.76 4.20
CA THR A 47 17.01 -5.52 3.78
C THR A 47 17.23 -6.81 4.59
N PRO A 48 17.09 -6.83 5.93
CA PRO A 48 17.15 -8.07 6.71
C PRO A 48 16.14 -9.12 6.24
N TYR A 49 14.90 -8.72 5.95
CA TYR A 49 13.84 -9.61 5.47
C TYR A 49 14.12 -10.14 4.07
N VAL A 50 14.66 -9.30 3.18
CA VAL A 50 15.13 -9.71 1.84
C VAL A 50 16.21 -10.77 1.95
N ARG A 51 17.18 -10.60 2.87
CA ARG A 51 18.27 -11.56 3.10
C ARG A 51 17.77 -12.88 3.67
N GLU A 52 16.85 -12.82 4.63
CA GLU A 52 16.25 -14.01 5.26
C GLU A 52 15.43 -14.81 4.26
N VAL A 53 14.57 -14.14 3.49
CA VAL A 53 13.61 -14.78 2.58
C VAL A 53 14.22 -15.08 1.20
N GLN A 54 15.36 -14.47 0.87
CA GLN A 54 16.02 -14.52 -0.43
C GLN A 54 15.10 -14.11 -1.60
N ALA A 55 14.34 -13.02 -1.41
CA ALA A 55 13.43 -12.48 -2.41
C ALA A 55 13.44 -10.94 -2.42
N ASN A 56 13.07 -10.34 -3.56
CA ASN A 56 13.07 -8.89 -3.72
C ASN A 56 12.15 -8.17 -2.71
N PRO A 57 12.43 -6.90 -2.34
CA PRO A 57 11.60 -6.12 -1.42
C PRO A 57 10.11 -6.08 -1.78
N ASN A 58 9.79 -6.13 -3.08
CA ASN A 58 8.42 -6.09 -3.58
C ASN A 58 7.68 -7.44 -3.54
N ALA A 59 8.35 -8.52 -3.14
CA ALA A 59 7.76 -9.84 -3.07
C ALA A 59 6.80 -9.94 -1.85
N PRO A 60 5.59 -10.51 -2.01
CA PRO A 60 4.60 -10.63 -0.93
C PRO A 60 5.16 -11.20 0.36
N GLN A 61 5.96 -12.26 0.29
CA GLN A 61 6.55 -12.90 1.46
C GLN A 61 7.50 -12.00 2.26
N VAL A 62 8.15 -11.00 1.62
CA VAL A 62 9.09 -10.09 2.28
C VAL A 62 8.34 -9.00 3.04
N TYR A 63 7.55 -8.19 2.33
CA TYR A 63 6.86 -7.07 2.99
C TYR A 63 5.77 -7.53 3.95
N SER A 64 5.16 -8.71 3.73
CA SER A 64 4.18 -9.26 4.66
C SER A 64 4.80 -9.62 6.00
N LYS A 65 6.06 -10.07 6.01
CA LYS A 65 6.80 -10.35 7.24
C LYS A 65 7.16 -9.05 7.96
N TYR A 66 7.72 -8.07 7.23
CA TYR A 66 7.99 -6.73 7.77
C TYR A 66 6.75 -6.11 8.44
N LEU A 67 5.60 -6.14 7.75
CA LEU A 67 4.37 -5.55 8.25
C LEU A 67 3.89 -6.23 9.54
N LYS A 68 3.90 -7.56 9.60
CA LYS A 68 3.52 -8.32 10.79
C LYS A 68 4.44 -8.00 11.98
N ASP A 69 5.75 -7.99 11.74
CA ASP A 69 6.75 -7.72 12.77
C ASP A 69 6.67 -6.25 13.27
N ASN A 70 6.08 -5.35 12.48
CA ASN A 70 5.81 -3.94 12.84
C ASN A 70 4.37 -3.68 13.34
N GLY A 71 3.64 -4.74 13.71
CA GLY A 71 2.33 -4.64 14.38
C GLY A 71 1.14 -4.48 13.43
N PHE A 72 1.32 -4.63 12.11
CA PHE A 72 0.20 -4.66 11.18
C PHE A 72 -0.45 -6.05 11.14
N LYS A 73 -1.78 -6.06 11.10
CA LYS A 73 -2.59 -7.28 10.96
C LYS A 73 -3.14 -7.38 9.54
N TRP A 74 -3.08 -8.58 8.96
CA TRP A 74 -3.66 -8.85 7.64
C TRP A 74 -5.15 -9.17 7.74
N VAL A 75 -5.95 -8.53 6.89
CA VAL A 75 -7.37 -8.81 6.70
C VAL A 75 -7.63 -9.16 5.22
N GLY A 76 -7.99 -10.42 4.97
CA GLY A 76 -8.31 -10.88 3.63
C GLY A 76 -9.74 -10.49 3.22
N ILE A 77 -9.91 -10.01 1.99
CA ILE A 77 -11.23 -9.78 1.41
C ILE A 77 -11.59 -10.97 0.52
N LYS A 78 -12.67 -11.67 0.84
CA LYS A 78 -13.21 -12.74 0.00
C LYS A 78 -14.00 -12.13 -1.14
N ALA A 79 -13.85 -12.69 -2.35
CA ALA A 79 -14.78 -12.40 -3.43
C ALA A 79 -16.03 -13.24 -3.21
N GLU A 80 -17.15 -12.63 -2.86
CA GLU A 80 -18.41 -13.37 -2.78
C GLU A 80 -18.97 -13.56 -4.19
N LYS A 81 -19.58 -14.71 -4.43
CA LYS A 81 -20.15 -15.03 -5.74
C LYS A 81 -21.25 -14.02 -6.06
N GLY A 82 -21.08 -13.29 -7.15
CA GLY A 82 -22.04 -12.26 -7.60
C GLY A 82 -21.78 -10.86 -7.04
N SER A 83 -20.77 -10.65 -6.20
CA SER A 83 -20.38 -9.30 -5.75
C SER A 83 -19.02 -8.90 -6.29
N LYS A 84 -18.84 -7.58 -6.50
CA LYS A 84 -17.53 -7.01 -6.84
C LYS A 84 -16.75 -6.76 -5.56
N ARG A 85 -15.45 -7.06 -5.58
CA ARG A 85 -14.54 -6.60 -4.52
C ARG A 85 -14.58 -5.07 -4.42
N PRO A 86 -14.36 -4.49 -3.23
CA PRO A 86 -14.13 -3.06 -3.12
C PRO A 86 -12.92 -2.67 -3.97
N THR A 87 -12.99 -1.49 -4.54
CA THR A 87 -11.87 -0.80 -5.19
C THR A 87 -11.08 0.01 -4.16
N VAL A 88 -9.85 0.43 -4.49
CA VAL A 88 -9.05 1.33 -3.64
C VAL A 88 -9.85 2.58 -3.26
N GLN A 89 -10.57 3.17 -4.22
CA GLN A 89 -11.38 4.37 -3.98
C GLN A 89 -12.58 4.12 -3.05
N SER A 90 -13.30 3.01 -3.22
CA SER A 90 -14.42 2.68 -2.31
C SER A 90 -13.90 2.32 -0.92
N PHE A 91 -12.80 1.58 -0.83
CA PHE A 91 -12.14 1.28 0.44
C PHE A 91 -11.77 2.57 1.19
N ALA A 92 -11.08 3.51 0.53
CA ALA A 92 -10.72 4.80 1.13
C ALA A 92 -11.94 5.68 1.45
N LYS A 93 -13.07 5.53 0.74
CA LYS A 93 -14.31 6.24 1.07
C LYS A 93 -14.92 5.73 2.38
N ASP A 94 -14.88 4.41 2.58
CA ASP A 94 -15.53 3.75 3.71
C ASP A 94 -14.66 3.76 4.98
N HIS A 95 -13.34 3.90 4.83
CA HIS A 95 -12.37 4.00 5.93
C HIS A 95 -11.81 5.43 6.03
N LYS A 96 -12.57 6.30 6.72
CA LYS A 96 -12.23 7.73 6.87
C LYS A 96 -11.08 8.01 7.84
N GLU A 97 -10.72 7.04 8.66
CA GLU A 97 -9.69 7.14 9.69
C GLU A 97 -8.80 5.89 9.67
N GLY A 98 -7.55 6.08 10.07
CA GLY A 98 -6.58 5.01 10.25
C GLY A 98 -5.69 4.79 9.04
N THR A 99 -4.77 3.84 9.20
CA THR A 99 -3.66 3.61 8.27
C THR A 99 -3.68 2.18 7.75
N TYR A 100 -3.69 2.04 6.42
CA TYR A 100 -3.83 0.76 5.73
C TYR A 100 -2.85 0.62 4.58
N ILE A 101 -2.45 -0.62 4.30
CA ILE A 101 -1.81 -0.99 3.03
C ILE A 101 -2.70 -1.98 2.30
N LEU A 102 -3.18 -1.60 1.12
CA LEU A 102 -4.04 -2.41 0.28
C LEU A 102 -3.21 -3.25 -0.66
N ARG A 103 -3.47 -4.56 -0.69
CA ARG A 103 -2.93 -5.44 -1.73
C ARG A 103 -3.92 -5.48 -2.90
N VAL A 104 -3.42 -5.19 -4.10
CA VAL A 104 -4.19 -5.25 -5.35
C VAL A 104 -3.41 -6.07 -6.38
N SER A 105 -3.92 -6.19 -7.60
CA SER A 105 -3.20 -6.89 -8.67
C SER A 105 -1.86 -6.22 -8.98
N HIS A 106 -0.78 -6.99 -8.81
CA HIS A 106 0.62 -6.61 -9.08
C HIS A 106 1.07 -5.27 -8.47
N HIS A 107 0.46 -4.85 -7.36
CA HIS A 107 0.71 -3.54 -6.75
C HIS A 107 0.25 -3.50 -5.29
N ILE A 108 0.77 -2.54 -4.51
CA ILE A 108 0.24 -2.21 -3.19
C ILE A 108 0.07 -0.70 -3.04
N VAL A 109 -0.94 -0.26 -2.27
CA VAL A 109 -1.32 1.14 -2.13
C VAL A 109 -1.48 1.51 -0.66
N ALA A 110 -0.91 2.63 -0.24
CA ALA A 110 -1.14 3.16 1.10
C ALA A 110 -2.44 3.96 1.15
N VAL A 111 -3.23 3.75 2.22
CA VAL A 111 -4.40 4.57 2.57
C VAL A 111 -4.17 5.14 3.96
N SER A 112 -4.40 6.44 4.12
CA SER A 112 -4.43 7.13 5.41
C SER A 112 -5.61 8.09 5.41
N ASP A 113 -6.47 7.97 6.41
CA ASP A 113 -7.55 8.93 6.72
C ASP A 113 -8.43 9.23 5.49
N GLY A 114 -8.88 8.16 4.85
CA GLY A 114 -9.75 8.19 3.68
C GLY A 114 -9.15 8.73 2.38
N SER A 115 -7.83 8.89 2.32
CA SER A 115 -7.06 9.24 1.13
C SER A 115 -6.06 8.14 0.78
N PHE A 116 -5.78 7.94 -0.51
CA PHE A 116 -4.80 6.96 -0.97
C PHE A 116 -3.64 7.62 -1.71
N TRP A 117 -2.44 7.09 -1.50
CA TRP A 117 -1.17 7.73 -1.84
C TRP A 117 -0.38 6.85 -2.81
N ASP A 118 -0.14 7.36 -4.00
CA ASP A 118 0.41 6.59 -5.11
C ASP A 118 0.93 7.52 -6.22
N THR A 119 1.71 7.03 -7.18
CA THR A 119 2.18 7.86 -8.32
C THR A 119 1.15 8.03 -9.43
N TRP A 120 0.10 7.21 -9.44
CA TRP A 120 -1.04 7.36 -10.34
C TRP A 120 -2.35 7.12 -9.60
N ASP A 121 -3.47 7.54 -10.20
CA ASP A 121 -4.78 7.23 -9.65
C ASP A 121 -5.08 5.73 -9.78
N SER A 122 -4.70 4.96 -8.75
CA SER A 122 -4.97 3.53 -8.65
C SER A 122 -6.35 3.21 -8.06
N GLY A 123 -7.23 4.21 -7.95
CA GLY A 123 -8.55 4.13 -7.32
C GLY A 123 -9.46 3.03 -7.86
N TYR A 124 -9.29 2.64 -9.12
CA TYR A 124 -10.07 1.61 -9.81
C TYR A 124 -9.64 0.17 -9.49
N LYS A 125 -8.43 -0.04 -8.93
CA LYS A 125 -7.91 -1.39 -8.69
C LYS A 125 -8.72 -2.10 -7.59
N SER A 126 -9.04 -3.37 -7.82
CA SER A 126 -9.74 -4.22 -6.84
C SER A 126 -8.83 -4.62 -5.69
N VAL A 127 -9.35 -4.50 -4.46
CA VAL A 127 -8.63 -4.82 -3.23
C VAL A 127 -8.79 -6.31 -2.89
N TYR A 128 -7.65 -6.98 -2.72
CA TYR A 128 -7.58 -8.40 -2.38
C TYR A 128 -7.59 -8.66 -0.87
N GLY A 129 -7.11 -7.67 -0.13
CA GLY A 129 -7.02 -7.63 1.31
C GLY A 129 -6.15 -6.45 1.71
N TYR A 130 -5.99 -6.23 3.00
CA TYR A 130 -5.26 -5.10 3.51
C TYR A 130 -4.52 -5.42 4.80
N TYR A 131 -3.47 -4.67 5.05
CA TYR A 131 -2.82 -4.58 6.35
C TYR A 131 -3.35 -3.36 7.08
N VAL A 132 -3.62 -3.50 8.38
CA VAL A 132 -4.05 -2.41 9.26
C VAL A 132 -3.21 -2.42 10.53
N LYS A 133 -2.81 -1.23 11.00
CA LYS A 133 -2.19 -1.06 12.32
C LYS A 133 -3.22 -0.43 13.23
N GLU A 134 -3.59 -1.13 14.30
CA GLU A 134 -4.46 -0.55 15.33
C GLU A 134 -3.70 0.59 16.01
N VAL A 135 -4.31 1.79 16.05
CA VAL A 135 -3.81 2.86 16.90
C VAL A 135 -4.15 2.45 18.32
N SER A 136 -3.13 2.24 19.16
CA SER A 136 -3.35 2.05 20.59
C SER A 136 -3.99 3.31 21.15
N THR A 137 -5.28 3.25 21.47
CA THR A 137 -5.99 4.27 22.25
C THR A 137 -5.41 4.35 23.65
#